data_AF-A0A7K4FGS0-F1
#
_entry.id   AF-A0A7K4FGS0-F1
#
_cell.length_a   1.000
_cell.length_b   1.000
_cell.length_c   1.000
_cell.angle_alpha   90.00
_cell.angle_beta   90.00
_cell.angle_gamma   90.00
#
_symmetry.space_group_name_H-M   'P 1'
#
loop_
_entity.id
_entity.type
_entity.pdbx_description
1 polymer ?
#
loop_
_entity_poly.entity_id
_entity_poly.type
_entity_poly.pdbx_seq_one_letter_code
_entity_poly.pdbx_strand_id
1 'polypeptide(L)'
;PPFLHWGLLRVREAKISKSKSYREVKSGLYDGWADPRTWSLRSLDRRGISMDACRRFTLSFGMSLSDIEVPAETLYAENRKQIDPTVPRRAFVAQPVRVDVEGYPAELRTVELPNHPDRAELGVRTVPAGPSFYLARTDLETRLGLEVRLKDLLNVQLPDRLDAEASHLSARFTSRENKRIPRLQWIGAEGATPVDILDIDGTHRTGTGERALLDAAPRDIVQFERVGFVRFEADWPTGSRPVRVVFSHG
;
A
#
# COMPACT_ATOMS: atom_id res chain seq x y z
N PRO A 1 29.60 -34.59 23.02
CA PRO A 1 29.70 -33.18 22.56
C PRO A 1 29.23 -32.22 23.67
N PRO A 2 29.84 -31.03 23.86
CA PRO A 2 29.37 -30.04 24.82
C PRO A 2 28.01 -29.47 24.40
N PHE A 3 27.12 -29.23 25.38
CA PHE A 3 25.80 -28.67 25.14
C PHE A 3 25.87 -27.14 25.19
N LEU A 4 25.61 -26.50 24.04
CA LEU A 4 25.54 -25.05 23.92
C LEU A 4 24.07 -24.64 23.77
N HIS A 5 23.62 -23.67 24.57
CA HIS A 5 22.28 -23.12 24.52
C HIS A 5 22.35 -21.60 24.46
N TRP A 6 21.40 -20.97 23.76
CA TRP A 6 21.30 -19.53 23.61
C TRP A 6 19.86 -19.10 23.91
N GLY A 7 19.67 -17.83 24.25
CA GLY A 7 18.36 -17.23 24.48
C GLY A 7 17.51 -17.20 23.21
N LEU A 8 16.21 -17.20 23.38
CA LEU A 8 15.22 -17.16 22.31
C LEU A 8 14.98 -15.72 21.85
N LEU A 9 14.97 -15.51 20.53
CA LEU A 9 14.46 -14.28 19.92
C LEU A 9 12.97 -14.43 19.64
N ARG A 10 12.16 -13.55 20.22
CA ARG A 10 10.71 -13.47 20.02
C ARG A 10 10.34 -12.15 19.34
N VAL A 11 9.44 -12.23 18.38
CA VAL A 11 8.78 -11.06 17.80
C VAL A 11 7.40 -10.96 18.43
N ARG A 12 7.09 -9.85 19.08
CA ARG A 12 5.90 -9.67 19.94
C ARG A 12 4.58 -9.96 19.20
N GLU A 13 4.48 -9.50 17.96
CA GLU A 13 3.30 -9.65 17.11
C GLU A 13 3.23 -11.04 16.45
N ALA A 14 4.36 -11.75 16.37
CA ALA A 14 4.42 -13.10 15.84
C ALA A 14 3.87 -14.11 16.86
N LYS A 15 2.55 -14.31 16.84
CA LYS A 15 1.88 -15.34 17.64
C LYS A 15 2.16 -16.74 17.08
N ILE A 16 3.40 -17.22 17.25
CA ILE A 16 3.89 -18.51 16.74
C ILE A 16 3.43 -19.65 17.66
N SER A 17 2.15 -20.03 17.59
CA SER A 17 1.69 -21.30 18.15
C SER A 17 1.57 -22.33 17.04
N LYS A 18 2.60 -23.18 16.87
CA LYS A 18 2.63 -24.21 15.80
C LYS A 18 1.37 -25.08 15.81
N SER A 19 0.91 -25.50 16.98
CA SER A 19 -0.31 -26.31 17.12
C SER A 19 -1.60 -25.54 16.81
N LYS A 20 -1.65 -24.23 17.07
CA LYS A 20 -2.79 -23.40 16.66
C LYS A 20 -2.78 -23.21 15.15
N SER A 21 -1.68 -22.71 14.57
CA SER A 21 -1.56 -22.48 13.14
C SER A 21 -1.83 -23.76 12.34
N TYR A 22 -1.34 -24.92 12.80
CA TYR A 22 -1.65 -26.20 12.17
C TYR A 22 -3.15 -26.52 12.17
N ARG A 23 -3.84 -26.31 13.29
CA ARG A 23 -5.31 -26.53 13.37
C ARG A 23 -6.06 -25.59 12.43
N GLU A 24 -5.68 -24.33 12.37
CA GLU A 24 -6.33 -23.29 11.55
C GLU A 24 -6.11 -23.53 10.06
N VAL A 25 -4.91 -23.98 9.67
CA VAL A 25 -4.63 -24.44 8.31
C VAL A 25 -5.44 -25.69 7.98
N LYS A 26 -5.48 -26.67 8.89
CA LYS A 26 -6.24 -27.91 8.68
C LYS A 26 -7.75 -27.67 8.58
N SER A 27 -8.28 -26.69 9.31
CA SER A 27 -9.70 -26.32 9.26
C SER A 27 -10.05 -25.44 8.06
N GLY A 28 -9.07 -25.02 7.25
CA GLY A 28 -9.27 -24.10 6.12
C GLY A 28 -9.50 -22.64 6.53
N LEU A 29 -9.29 -22.28 7.80
CA LEU A 29 -9.38 -20.89 8.26
C LEU A 29 -8.20 -20.06 7.74
N TYR A 30 -7.02 -20.68 7.65
CA TYR A 30 -5.85 -20.13 6.97
C TYR A 30 -5.69 -20.80 5.62
N ASP A 31 -5.34 -20.02 4.59
CA ASP A 31 -5.17 -20.52 3.20
C ASP A 31 -3.88 -21.33 2.99
N GLY A 32 -3.22 -21.71 4.07
CA GLY A 32 -2.00 -22.51 4.10
C GLY A 32 -0.92 -21.88 4.98
N TRP A 33 0.29 -22.41 4.89
CA TRP A 33 1.44 -21.84 5.62
C TRP A 33 1.93 -20.50 5.05
N ALA A 34 1.50 -20.13 3.85
CA ALA A 34 1.80 -18.83 3.26
C ALA A 34 0.81 -17.74 3.71
N ASP A 35 -0.21 -18.09 4.49
CA ASP A 35 -1.19 -17.14 5.02
C ASP A 35 -0.47 -16.04 5.84
N PRO A 36 -0.76 -14.74 5.63
CA PRO A 36 -0.13 -13.62 6.34
C PRO A 36 -0.13 -13.73 7.87
N ARG A 37 -1.12 -14.43 8.44
CA ARG A 37 -1.30 -14.59 9.90
C ARG A 37 -0.36 -15.62 10.53
N THR A 38 0.28 -16.47 9.73
CA THR A 38 1.09 -17.59 10.25
C THR A 38 2.50 -17.21 10.69
N TRP A 39 3.03 -16.07 10.23
CA TRP A 39 4.42 -15.65 10.49
C TRP A 39 5.49 -16.67 10.08
N SER A 40 5.15 -17.65 9.24
CA SER A 40 6.13 -18.57 8.67
C SER A 40 7.04 -17.83 7.68
N LEU A 41 8.18 -18.42 7.32
CA LEU A 41 9.02 -17.84 6.25
C LEU A 41 8.27 -17.71 4.91
N ARG A 42 7.30 -18.60 4.62
CA ARG A 42 6.46 -18.51 3.41
C ARG A 42 5.48 -17.34 3.51
N SER A 43 4.97 -17.07 4.71
CA SER A 43 4.10 -15.93 4.99
C SER A 43 4.87 -14.61 4.85
N LEU A 44 6.05 -14.52 5.45
CA LEU A 44 6.94 -13.35 5.32
C LEU A 44 7.33 -13.12 3.85
N ASP A 45 7.70 -14.18 3.12
CA ASP A 45 7.95 -14.08 1.68
C ASP A 45 6.71 -13.57 0.95
N ARG A 46 5.54 -14.21 1.07
CA ARG A 46 4.30 -13.77 0.38
C ARG A 46 3.99 -12.29 0.63
N ARG A 47 4.22 -11.81 1.85
CA ARG A 47 4.06 -10.39 2.23
C ARG A 47 5.12 -9.46 1.64
N GLY A 48 6.17 -9.95 0.98
CA GLY A 48 7.26 -9.13 0.43
C GLY A 48 8.36 -8.79 1.44
N ILE A 49 8.47 -9.54 2.53
CA ILE A 49 9.59 -9.43 3.47
C ILE A 49 10.74 -10.30 2.96
N SER A 50 11.85 -9.65 2.61
CA SER A 50 13.01 -10.33 2.04
C SER A 50 13.70 -11.23 3.07
N MET A 51 14.21 -12.37 2.61
CA MET A 51 14.97 -13.28 3.48
C MET A 51 16.30 -12.66 3.95
N ASP A 52 16.88 -11.75 3.17
CA ASP A 52 18.04 -10.99 3.63
C ASP A 52 17.69 -10.02 4.77
N ALA A 53 16.52 -9.38 4.73
CA ALA A 53 16.05 -8.57 5.86
C ALA A 53 15.82 -9.42 7.11
N CYS A 54 15.20 -10.60 6.99
CA CYS A 54 15.07 -11.55 8.10
C CYS A 54 16.43 -11.93 8.68
N ARG A 55 17.42 -12.22 7.81
CA ARG A 55 18.78 -12.56 8.22
C ARG A 55 19.46 -11.41 8.95
N ARG A 56 19.41 -10.19 8.40
CA ARG A 56 19.99 -8.99 9.04
C ARG A 56 19.34 -8.66 10.37
N PHE A 57 18.01 -8.77 10.42
CA PHE A 57 17.24 -8.63 11.65
C PHE A 57 17.69 -9.62 12.72
N THR A 58 17.88 -10.91 12.39
CA THR A 58 18.39 -11.88 13.37
C THR A 58 19.84 -11.58 13.79
N LEU A 59 20.70 -11.21 12.85
CA LEU A 59 22.11 -10.92 13.13
C LEU A 59 22.32 -9.65 13.96
N SER A 60 21.41 -8.68 13.92
CA SER A 60 21.57 -7.41 14.66
C SER A 60 21.51 -7.57 16.18
N PHE A 61 20.92 -8.65 16.69
CA PHE A 61 20.86 -8.96 18.13
C PHE A 61 22.08 -9.72 18.64
N GLY A 62 22.89 -10.30 17.74
CA GLY A 62 24.01 -11.16 18.10
C GLY A 62 23.57 -12.43 18.84
N MET A 63 24.52 -13.07 19.52
CA MET A 63 24.27 -14.24 20.35
C MET A 63 24.22 -13.82 21.81
N SER A 64 23.13 -14.14 22.49
CA SER A 64 22.92 -13.89 23.92
C SER A 64 22.41 -15.16 24.61
N LEU A 65 22.72 -15.33 25.89
CA LEU A 65 22.09 -16.35 26.73
C LEU A 65 20.69 -15.93 27.21
N SER A 66 20.42 -14.62 27.20
CA SER A 66 19.13 -14.06 27.60
C SER A 66 18.16 -14.04 26.43
N ASP A 67 16.91 -14.36 26.72
CA ASP A 67 15.81 -14.20 25.79
C ASP A 67 15.64 -12.73 25.40
N ILE A 68 15.32 -12.48 24.13
CA ILE A 68 15.08 -11.16 23.56
C ILE A 68 13.66 -11.14 23.02
N GLU A 69 12.88 -10.13 23.36
CA GLU A 69 11.58 -9.86 22.74
C GLU A 69 11.59 -8.48 22.09
N VAL A 70 11.23 -8.41 20.81
CA VAL A 70 11.21 -7.17 20.03
C VAL A 70 9.92 -6.98 19.25
N PRO A 71 9.55 -5.71 18.97
CA PRO A 71 8.43 -5.41 18.07
C PRO A 71 8.79 -5.75 16.62
N ALA A 72 7.79 -6.19 15.86
CA ALA A 72 7.87 -6.50 14.44
C ALA A 72 8.36 -5.33 13.58
N GLU A 73 8.12 -4.11 14.03
CA GLU A 73 8.60 -2.87 13.42
C GLU A 73 10.12 -2.89 13.21
N THR A 74 10.88 -3.60 14.04
CA THR A 74 12.32 -3.77 13.87
C THR A 74 12.67 -4.57 12.61
N LEU A 75 11.92 -5.66 12.35
CA LEU A 75 12.05 -6.44 11.12
C LEU A 75 11.58 -5.63 9.91
N TYR A 76 10.47 -4.88 10.05
CA TYR A 76 9.95 -4.04 8.98
C TYR A 76 10.90 -2.91 8.61
N ALA A 77 11.59 -2.31 9.59
CA ALA A 77 12.62 -1.31 9.35
C ALA A 77 13.80 -1.89 8.55
N GLU A 78 14.27 -3.09 8.91
CA GLU A 78 15.31 -3.79 8.13
C GLU A 78 14.84 -4.09 6.70
N ASN A 79 13.59 -4.53 6.53
CA ASN A 79 13.05 -4.79 5.20
C ASN A 79 12.90 -3.52 4.37
N ARG A 80 12.39 -2.42 4.95
CA ARG A 80 12.27 -1.12 4.28
C ARG A 80 13.61 -0.65 3.75
N LYS A 81 14.69 -0.72 4.55
CA LYS A 81 16.03 -0.32 4.10
C LYS A 81 16.47 -1.02 2.81
N GLN A 82 15.99 -2.24 2.57
CA GLN A 82 16.33 -3.00 1.37
C GLN A 82 15.45 -2.69 0.18
N ILE A 83 14.13 -2.61 0.39
CA ILE A 83 13.17 -2.52 -0.72
C ILE A 83 12.83 -1.09 -1.10
N ASP A 84 12.89 -0.15 -0.16
CA ASP A 84 12.50 1.25 -0.38
C ASP A 84 13.20 1.91 -1.57
N PRO A 85 14.54 1.75 -1.76
CA PRO A 85 15.26 2.41 -2.84
C PRO A 85 14.90 1.93 -4.25
N THR A 86 14.29 0.75 -4.38
CA THR A 86 14.03 0.10 -5.68
C THR A 86 12.55 -0.02 -6.00
N VAL A 87 11.69 0.18 -5.00
CA VAL A 87 10.25 -0.03 -5.13
C VAL A 87 9.55 1.25 -5.59
N PRO A 88 8.81 1.22 -6.71
CA PRO A 88 8.12 2.39 -7.19
C PRO A 88 6.87 2.70 -6.36
N ARG A 89 6.50 3.97 -6.33
CA ARG A 89 5.34 4.51 -5.64
C ARG A 89 4.12 4.45 -6.53
N ARG A 90 3.01 4.02 -5.95
CA ARG A 90 1.73 3.93 -6.63
C ARG A 90 0.61 4.52 -5.79
N ALA A 91 -0.45 4.96 -6.47
CA ALA A 91 -1.65 5.47 -5.82
C ALA A 91 -2.67 4.36 -5.57
N PHE A 92 -3.22 4.34 -4.36
CA PHE A 92 -4.36 3.52 -3.97
C PHE A 92 -5.28 4.37 -3.10
N VAL A 93 -6.59 4.25 -3.34
CA VAL A 93 -7.64 4.95 -2.62
C VAL A 93 -8.64 3.92 -2.10
N ALA A 94 -8.71 3.77 -0.78
CA ALA A 94 -9.77 3.01 -0.13
C ALA A 94 -11.08 3.80 -0.14
N GLN A 95 -12.21 3.09 -0.17
CA GLN A 95 -13.56 3.69 -0.18
C GLN A 95 -13.66 4.88 -1.16
N PRO A 96 -13.39 4.63 -2.46
CA PRO A 96 -13.25 5.68 -3.45
C PRO A 96 -14.57 6.43 -3.66
N VAL A 97 -14.53 7.75 -3.59
CA VAL A 97 -15.63 8.62 -4.00
C VAL A 97 -15.25 9.28 -5.32
N ARG A 98 -16.14 9.21 -6.31
CA ARG A 98 -15.91 9.85 -7.60
C ARG A 98 -16.08 11.37 -7.46
N VAL A 99 -15.13 12.13 -7.98
CA VAL A 99 -15.13 13.59 -7.97
C VAL A 99 -15.00 14.09 -9.40
N ASP A 100 -16.03 14.76 -9.90
CA ASP A 100 -15.97 15.45 -11.19
C ASP A 100 -15.62 16.92 -10.96
N VAL A 101 -14.67 17.45 -11.74
CA VAL A 101 -14.15 18.81 -11.58
C VAL A 101 -14.74 19.72 -12.65
N GLU A 102 -15.59 20.65 -12.24
CA GLU A 102 -16.12 21.72 -13.08
C GLU A 102 -15.04 22.74 -13.42
N GLY A 103 -15.02 23.21 -14.67
CA GLY A 103 -14.01 24.14 -15.16
C GLY A 103 -12.62 23.50 -15.35
N TYR A 104 -12.55 22.17 -15.44
CA TYR A 104 -11.29 21.46 -15.64
C TYR A 104 -10.59 21.86 -16.95
N PRO A 105 -9.27 22.14 -16.95
CA PRO A 105 -8.54 22.52 -18.16
C PRO A 105 -8.54 21.38 -19.20
N ALA A 106 -9.16 21.61 -20.35
CA ALA A 106 -9.40 20.56 -21.36
C ALA A 106 -8.13 20.02 -22.02
N GLU A 107 -7.04 20.79 -21.99
CA GLU A 107 -5.71 20.42 -22.47
C GLU A 107 -4.99 19.45 -21.53
N LEU A 108 -5.39 19.38 -20.26
CA LEU A 108 -4.83 18.45 -19.29
C LEU A 108 -5.52 17.09 -19.48
N ARG A 109 -4.79 16.11 -20.03
CA ARG A 109 -5.31 14.74 -20.24
C ARG A 109 -4.50 13.72 -19.48
N THR A 110 -3.21 13.97 -19.34
CA THR A 110 -2.26 13.14 -18.64
C THR A 110 -1.32 14.02 -17.83
N VAL A 111 -0.68 13.41 -16.83
CA VAL A 111 0.38 14.03 -16.03
C VAL A 111 1.51 13.03 -15.84
N GLU A 112 2.74 13.50 -15.82
CA GLU A 112 3.90 12.67 -15.47
C GLU A 112 4.17 12.78 -13.97
N LEU A 113 4.18 11.64 -13.28
CA LEU A 113 4.51 11.56 -11.86
C LEU A 113 5.79 10.75 -11.66
N PRO A 114 6.71 11.18 -10.79
CA PRO A 114 7.90 10.39 -10.50
C PRO A 114 7.51 9.04 -9.90
N ASN A 115 8.20 7.97 -10.31
CA ASN A 115 8.03 6.65 -9.71
C ASN A 115 8.57 6.61 -8.29
N HIS A 116 9.46 7.53 -7.90
CA HIS A 116 9.96 7.63 -6.54
C HIS A 116 10.44 9.06 -6.26
N PRO A 117 10.17 9.63 -5.07
CA PRO A 117 10.54 11.02 -4.75
C PRO A 117 12.05 11.26 -4.82
N ASP A 118 12.85 10.33 -4.29
CA ASP A 118 14.31 10.49 -4.17
C ASP A 118 15.13 9.66 -5.15
N ARG A 119 14.49 9.00 -6.13
CA ARG A 119 15.14 8.04 -7.06
C ARG A 119 14.74 8.32 -8.50
N ALA A 120 15.39 9.32 -9.09
CA ALA A 120 15.13 9.72 -10.48
C ALA A 120 15.43 8.61 -11.50
N GLU A 121 16.32 7.68 -11.16
CA GLU A 121 16.67 6.49 -11.93
C GLU A 121 15.48 5.53 -12.15
N LEU A 122 14.47 5.57 -11.27
CA LEU A 122 13.23 4.80 -11.44
C LEU A 122 12.27 5.46 -12.44
N GLY A 123 12.63 6.64 -12.98
CA GLY A 123 11.90 7.34 -14.01
C GLY A 123 10.56 7.92 -13.55
N VAL A 124 9.74 8.25 -14.55
CA VAL A 124 8.39 8.78 -14.36
C VAL A 124 7.36 7.81 -14.93
N ARG A 125 6.10 7.98 -14.53
CA ARG A 125 4.96 7.29 -15.13
C ARG A 125 3.94 8.31 -15.61
N THR A 126 3.35 8.05 -16.77
CA THR A 126 2.26 8.85 -17.31
C THR A 126 0.94 8.36 -16.73
N VAL A 127 0.21 9.25 -16.05
CA VAL A 127 -1.06 8.94 -15.38
C VAL A 127 -2.20 9.69 -16.09
N PRO A 128 -3.32 9.02 -16.40
CA PRO A 128 -4.53 9.70 -16.87
C PRO A 128 -5.03 10.72 -15.84
N ALA A 129 -5.23 11.95 -16.31
CA ALA A 129 -5.70 13.08 -15.52
C ALA A 129 -6.80 13.79 -16.31
N GLY A 130 -7.95 13.13 -16.43
CA GLY A 130 -9.16 13.74 -16.99
C GLY A 130 -9.90 14.59 -15.96
N PRO A 131 -11.13 15.05 -16.25
CA PRO A 131 -11.93 15.87 -15.32
C PRO A 131 -12.52 15.09 -14.14
N SER A 132 -12.40 13.76 -14.13
CA SER A 132 -13.00 12.87 -13.13
C SER A 132 -11.91 12.12 -12.36
N PHE A 133 -12.03 12.08 -11.03
CA PHE A 133 -11.07 11.47 -10.12
C PHE A 133 -11.76 10.57 -9.10
N TYR A 134 -10.99 9.68 -8.48
CA TYR A 134 -11.36 8.99 -7.25
C TYR A 134 -10.48 9.51 -6.11
N LEU A 135 -11.13 9.98 -5.04
CA LEU A 135 -10.50 10.43 -3.80
C LEU A 135 -10.98 9.57 -2.63
N ALA A 136 -10.19 9.46 -1.57
CA ALA A 136 -10.60 8.70 -0.39
C ALA A 136 -11.70 9.44 0.36
N ARG A 137 -12.77 8.72 0.72
CA ARG A 137 -13.90 9.28 1.50
C ARG A 137 -13.42 9.98 2.77
N THR A 138 -12.55 9.33 3.54
CA THR A 138 -12.01 9.85 4.81
C THR A 138 -11.23 11.16 4.62
N ASP A 139 -10.56 11.32 3.48
CA ASP A 139 -9.83 12.53 3.14
C ASP A 139 -10.77 13.67 2.73
N LEU A 140 -11.91 13.36 2.09
CA LEU A 140 -12.95 14.30 1.71
C LEU A 140 -13.71 14.83 2.92
N GLU A 141 -14.21 13.95 3.78
CA GLU A 141 -15.03 14.30 4.96
C GLU A 141 -14.36 15.31 5.88
N THR A 142 -13.03 15.28 5.97
CA THR A 142 -12.23 16.19 6.79
C THR A 142 -11.90 17.52 6.11
N ARG A 143 -12.27 17.72 4.84
CA ARG A 143 -11.83 18.84 4.01
C ARG A 143 -12.94 19.50 3.18
N LEU A 144 -14.19 19.14 3.42
CA LEU A 144 -15.34 19.79 2.78
C LEU A 144 -15.31 21.32 3.03
N GLY A 145 -15.73 22.08 2.02
CA GLY A 145 -15.69 23.55 2.01
C GLY A 145 -14.29 24.16 1.83
N LEU A 146 -13.22 23.36 1.80
CA LEU A 146 -11.85 23.86 1.61
C LEU A 146 -11.42 23.85 0.14
N GLU A 147 -10.52 24.78 -0.20
CA GLU A 147 -9.65 24.62 -1.36
C GLU A 147 -8.57 23.59 -1.04
N VAL A 148 -8.47 22.54 -1.85
CA VAL A 148 -7.48 21.46 -1.71
C VAL A 148 -6.67 21.29 -2.98
N ARG A 149 -5.46 20.76 -2.85
CA ARG A 149 -4.60 20.41 -3.98
C ARG A 149 -4.69 18.92 -4.26
N LEU A 150 -5.11 18.55 -5.47
CA LEU A 150 -4.84 17.22 -6.03
C LEU A 150 -3.33 17.11 -6.22
N LYS A 151 -2.69 16.21 -5.47
CA LYS A 151 -1.23 16.09 -5.36
C LYS A 151 -0.57 16.12 -6.75
N ASP A 152 0.42 17.00 -6.91
CA ASP A 152 1.20 17.18 -8.15
C ASP A 152 0.40 17.52 -9.42
N LEU A 153 -0.87 17.95 -9.27
CA LEU A 153 -1.76 18.26 -10.41
C LEU A 153 -2.30 19.70 -10.36
N LEU A 154 -3.37 19.94 -9.60
CA LEU A 154 -4.10 21.21 -9.58
C LEU A 154 -4.86 21.42 -8.27
N ASN A 155 -5.46 22.59 -8.10
CA ASN A 155 -6.26 22.95 -6.95
C ASN A 155 -7.75 22.95 -7.30
N VAL A 156 -8.57 22.46 -6.38
CA VAL A 156 -10.03 22.42 -6.49
C VAL A 156 -10.67 22.93 -5.21
N GLN A 157 -11.81 23.61 -5.36
CA GLN A 157 -12.71 23.94 -4.28
C GLN A 157 -13.66 22.75 -4.07
N LEU A 158 -13.62 22.14 -2.88
CA LEU A 158 -14.57 21.11 -2.48
C LEU A 158 -15.92 21.73 -2.08
N PRO A 159 -17.03 20.99 -2.25
CA PRO A 159 -18.33 21.43 -1.77
C PRO A 159 -18.38 21.43 -0.24
N ASP A 160 -19.31 22.20 0.34
CA ASP A 160 -19.45 22.34 1.80
C ASP A 160 -20.01 21.08 2.49
N ARG A 161 -20.66 20.20 1.71
CA ARG A 161 -21.27 18.97 2.21
C ARG A 161 -21.06 17.81 1.26
N LEU A 162 -20.99 16.62 1.83
CA LEU A 162 -21.04 15.34 1.15
C LEU A 162 -22.09 14.50 1.85
N ASP A 163 -23.09 14.03 1.12
CA ASP A 163 -24.08 13.13 1.70
C ASP A 163 -23.39 11.80 2.06
N ALA A 164 -23.76 11.19 3.19
CA ALA A 164 -23.07 9.99 3.70
C ALA A 164 -23.03 8.85 2.67
N GLU A 165 -24.12 8.68 1.91
CA GLU A 165 -24.28 7.66 0.87
C GLU A 165 -23.78 8.11 -0.53
N ALA A 166 -23.29 9.35 -0.67
CA ALA A 166 -22.86 9.86 -1.97
C ALA A 166 -21.63 9.11 -2.48
N SER A 167 -21.76 8.42 -3.62
CA SER A 167 -20.64 7.81 -4.35
C SER A 167 -19.98 8.79 -5.33
N HIS A 168 -20.53 9.99 -5.44
CA HIS A 168 -20.15 11.03 -6.40
C HIS A 168 -20.27 12.43 -5.79
N LEU A 169 -19.36 13.34 -6.15
CA LEU A 169 -19.44 14.76 -5.82
C LEU A 169 -18.87 15.64 -6.95
N SER A 170 -19.32 16.89 -7.01
CA SER A 170 -18.75 17.91 -7.91
C SER A 170 -17.81 18.83 -7.12
N ALA A 171 -16.64 19.12 -7.68
CA ALA A 171 -15.68 20.10 -7.19
C ALA A 171 -15.41 21.14 -8.29
N ARG A 172 -14.91 22.33 -7.92
CA ARG A 172 -14.63 23.39 -8.91
C ARG A 172 -13.13 23.60 -9.07
N PHE A 173 -12.62 23.62 -10.28
CA PHE A 173 -11.26 24.04 -10.56
C PHE A 173 -11.03 25.49 -10.10
N THR A 174 -9.91 25.74 -9.43
CA THR A 174 -9.53 27.08 -8.99
C THR A 174 -8.25 27.58 -9.65
N SER A 175 -7.19 26.76 -9.64
CA SER A 175 -5.87 27.17 -10.13
C SER A 175 -4.92 25.97 -10.31
N ARG A 176 -3.84 26.17 -11.08
CA ARG A 176 -2.71 25.21 -11.18
C ARG A 176 -1.53 25.57 -10.28
N GLU A 177 -1.58 26.72 -9.63
CA GLU A 177 -0.53 27.22 -8.74
C GLU A 177 -0.22 26.23 -7.62
N ASN A 178 1.05 26.04 -7.29
CA ASN A 178 1.45 25.16 -6.18
C ASN A 178 1.29 25.88 -4.84
N LYS A 179 0.03 26.05 -4.41
CA LYS A 179 -0.32 26.69 -3.13
C LYS A 179 0.01 25.78 -1.94
N ARG A 180 0.31 26.40 -0.79
CA ARG A 180 0.50 25.70 0.50
C ARG A 180 -0.85 25.39 1.16
N ILE A 181 -1.67 24.57 0.52
CA ILE A 181 -2.99 24.11 0.96
C ILE A 181 -3.01 22.59 1.20
N PRO A 182 -4.03 22.03 1.89
CA PRO A 182 -4.13 20.59 2.10
C PRO A 182 -4.07 19.80 0.80
N ARG A 183 -3.31 18.70 0.79
CA ARG A 183 -3.12 17.85 -0.39
C ARG A 183 -3.92 16.56 -0.28
N LEU A 184 -4.54 16.18 -1.39
CA LEU A 184 -5.24 14.92 -1.55
C LEU A 184 -4.55 14.05 -2.59
N GLN A 185 -4.37 12.77 -2.25
CA GLN A 185 -4.03 11.74 -3.22
C GLN A 185 -5.26 11.48 -4.09
N TRP A 186 -5.04 11.17 -5.36
CA TRP A 186 -6.08 10.98 -6.34
C TRP A 186 -5.72 9.87 -7.31
N ILE A 187 -6.75 9.30 -7.93
CA ILE A 187 -6.62 8.40 -9.08
C ILE A 187 -7.53 8.94 -10.18
N GLY A 188 -7.01 9.09 -11.40
CA GLY A 188 -7.84 9.45 -12.54
C GLY A 188 -8.92 8.40 -12.76
N ALA A 189 -10.17 8.82 -12.96
CA ALA A 189 -11.28 7.87 -13.17
C ALA A 189 -11.07 7.05 -14.45
N GLU A 190 -10.44 7.64 -15.47
CA GLU A 190 -9.99 6.92 -16.65
C GLU A 190 -8.81 6.00 -16.30
N GLY A 191 -8.97 4.70 -16.58
CA GLY A 191 -7.94 3.70 -16.29
C GLY A 191 -7.85 3.29 -14.82
N ALA A 192 -8.68 3.84 -13.93
CA ALA A 192 -8.87 3.34 -12.58
C ALA A 192 -9.12 1.82 -12.59
N THR A 193 -8.42 1.11 -11.70
CA THR A 193 -8.54 -0.34 -11.57
C THR A 193 -8.95 -0.73 -10.15
N PRO A 194 -9.87 -1.68 -9.97
CA PRO A 194 -10.16 -2.19 -8.63
C PRO A 194 -8.93 -2.93 -8.07
N VAL A 195 -8.67 -2.72 -6.79
CA VAL A 195 -7.56 -3.33 -6.03
C VAL A 195 -8.14 -4.00 -4.80
N ASP A 196 -7.65 -5.18 -4.49
CA ASP A 196 -7.93 -5.94 -3.28
C ASP A 196 -6.61 -6.19 -2.54
N ILE A 197 -6.52 -5.69 -1.30
CA ILE A 197 -5.37 -5.83 -0.43
C ILE A 197 -5.71 -6.84 0.66
N LEU A 198 -5.01 -7.98 0.69
CA LEU A 198 -5.02 -8.90 1.82
C LEU A 198 -4.11 -8.35 2.94
N ASP A 199 -4.72 -7.91 4.03
CA ASP A 199 -4.03 -7.39 5.21
C ASP A 199 -3.44 -8.52 6.09
N ILE A 200 -2.53 -8.16 6.99
CA ILE A 200 -1.77 -9.12 7.83
C ILE A 200 -2.64 -9.89 8.84
N ASP A 201 -3.83 -9.38 9.13
CA ASP A 201 -4.83 -10.01 9.99
C ASP A 201 -5.82 -10.90 9.20
N GLY A 202 -5.60 -11.04 7.89
CA GLY A 202 -6.43 -11.80 6.97
C GLY A 202 -7.68 -11.07 6.49
N THR A 203 -7.85 -9.78 6.83
CA THR A 203 -8.94 -8.96 6.29
C THR A 203 -8.62 -8.49 4.87
N HIS A 204 -9.66 -8.18 4.11
CA HIS A 204 -9.54 -7.63 2.76
C HIS A 204 -9.91 -6.15 2.76
N ARG A 205 -9.01 -5.32 2.23
CA ARG A 205 -9.24 -3.90 2.01
C ARG A 205 -9.33 -3.63 0.52
N THR A 206 -10.55 -3.36 0.06
CA THR A 206 -10.82 -3.06 -1.34
C THR A 206 -10.78 -1.56 -1.62
N GLY A 207 -10.42 -1.20 -2.84
CA GLY A 207 -10.36 0.19 -3.28
C GLY A 207 -10.05 0.31 -4.76
N THR A 208 -9.62 1.51 -5.14
CA THR A 208 -9.20 1.81 -6.51
C THR A 208 -7.70 2.07 -6.52
N GLY A 209 -7.01 1.61 -7.55
CA GLY A 209 -5.62 1.91 -7.85
C GLY A 209 -5.44 2.54 -9.24
N GLU A 210 -4.27 3.08 -9.50
CA GLU A 210 -3.94 3.63 -10.82
C GLU A 210 -3.73 2.54 -11.88
N ARG A 211 -3.92 2.89 -13.16
CA ARG A 211 -3.80 1.98 -14.30
C ARG A 211 -2.47 1.22 -14.34
N ALA A 212 -1.37 1.89 -13.99
CA ALA A 212 -0.01 1.35 -14.06
C ALA A 212 0.21 0.11 -13.15
N LEU A 213 -0.73 -0.20 -12.25
CA LEU A 213 -0.71 -1.45 -11.48
C LEU A 213 -0.96 -2.68 -12.35
N LEU A 214 -1.64 -2.52 -13.48
CA LEU A 214 -1.93 -3.61 -14.41
C LEU A 214 -0.68 -4.10 -15.16
N ASP A 215 0.37 -3.28 -15.21
CA ASP A 215 1.63 -3.59 -15.88
C ASP A 215 2.60 -4.37 -14.98
N ALA A 216 2.27 -4.56 -13.70
CA ALA A 216 3.11 -5.28 -12.75
C ALA A 216 3.15 -6.79 -13.03
N ALA A 217 4.29 -7.40 -12.72
CA ALA A 217 4.44 -8.85 -12.73
C ALA A 217 3.96 -9.47 -11.40
N PRO A 218 3.58 -10.76 -11.39
CA PRO A 218 3.34 -11.47 -10.15
C PRO A 218 4.57 -11.36 -9.24
N ARG A 219 4.34 -11.20 -7.93
CA ARG A 219 5.39 -11.04 -6.90
C ARG A 219 6.15 -9.71 -6.91
N ASP A 220 5.87 -8.78 -7.82
CA ASP A 220 6.40 -7.42 -7.75
C ASP A 220 6.00 -6.74 -6.44
N ILE A 221 6.80 -5.76 -6.02
CA ILE A 221 6.54 -4.95 -4.84
C ILE A 221 6.37 -3.51 -5.27
N VAL A 222 5.32 -2.86 -4.77
CA VAL A 222 5.07 -1.42 -4.90
C VAL A 222 4.84 -0.82 -3.52
N GLN A 223 5.07 0.48 -3.36
CA GLN A 223 4.60 1.20 -2.19
C GLN A 223 3.35 1.98 -2.57
N PHE A 224 2.22 1.65 -1.94
CA PHE A 224 1.04 2.51 -1.97
C PHE A 224 1.30 3.72 -1.06
N GLU A 225 1.39 4.91 -1.64
CA GLU A 225 1.64 6.13 -0.85
C GLU A 225 0.56 6.27 0.23
N ARG A 226 0.96 6.65 1.45
CA ARG A 226 0.08 6.76 2.65
C ARG A 226 -0.53 5.44 3.15
N VAL A 227 -0.19 4.30 2.55
CA VAL A 227 -0.66 2.97 3.00
C VAL A 227 0.52 2.09 3.43
N GLY A 228 1.51 1.90 2.57
CA GLY A 228 2.65 1.03 2.85
C GLY A 228 3.09 0.19 1.65
N PHE A 229 4.00 -0.74 1.90
CA PHE A 229 4.48 -1.69 0.91
C PHE A 229 3.48 -2.82 0.74
N VAL A 230 3.25 -3.20 -0.52
CA VAL A 230 2.40 -4.33 -0.90
C VAL A 230 3.12 -5.18 -1.94
N ARG A 231 2.84 -6.47 -1.95
CA ARG A 231 3.34 -7.41 -2.95
C ARG A 231 2.20 -7.95 -3.79
N PHE A 232 2.37 -8.00 -5.12
CA PHE A 232 1.43 -8.68 -6.01
C PHE A 232 1.38 -10.17 -5.72
N GLU A 233 0.17 -10.73 -5.67
CA GLU A 233 -0.01 -12.16 -5.42
C GLU A 233 0.68 -13.00 -6.50
N ALA A 234 1.24 -14.14 -6.10
CA ALA A 234 2.03 -14.98 -7.01
C ALA A 234 1.19 -15.65 -8.10
N ASP A 235 -0.09 -15.88 -7.82
CA ASP A 235 -1.07 -16.47 -8.73
C ASP A 235 -1.93 -15.41 -9.44
N TRP A 236 -1.71 -14.12 -9.17
CA TRP A 236 -2.42 -13.04 -9.87
C TRP A 236 -1.86 -12.87 -11.29
N PRO A 237 -2.67 -13.05 -12.36
CA PRO A 237 -2.18 -12.88 -13.72
C PRO A 237 -2.05 -11.39 -14.06
N THR A 238 -0.90 -10.98 -14.60
CA THR A 238 -0.65 -9.60 -15.07
C THR A 238 -1.80 -9.08 -15.94
N GLY A 239 -2.24 -7.85 -15.68
CA GLY A 239 -3.36 -7.21 -16.37
C GLY A 239 -4.76 -7.60 -15.87
N SER A 240 -4.88 -8.58 -14.96
CA SER A 240 -6.18 -9.03 -14.43
C SER A 240 -6.79 -8.05 -13.45
N ARG A 241 -8.12 -8.04 -13.37
CA ARG A 241 -8.89 -7.20 -12.42
C ARG A 241 -9.76 -8.10 -11.53
N PRO A 242 -9.86 -7.85 -10.21
CA PRO A 242 -9.10 -6.84 -9.46
C PRO A 242 -7.60 -7.15 -9.39
N VAL A 243 -6.80 -6.11 -9.19
CA VAL A 243 -5.39 -6.25 -8.80
C VAL A 243 -5.36 -6.85 -7.39
N ARG A 244 -4.70 -8.00 -7.21
CA ARG A 244 -4.61 -8.67 -5.91
C ARG A 244 -3.22 -8.52 -5.33
N VAL A 245 -3.13 -7.95 -4.14
CA VAL A 245 -1.87 -7.71 -3.43
C VAL A 245 -1.98 -8.11 -1.97
N VAL A 246 -0.83 -8.38 -1.34
CA VAL A 246 -0.72 -8.66 0.10
C VAL A 246 0.03 -7.52 0.78
N PHE A 247 -0.50 -7.04 1.90
CA PHE A 247 0.15 -6.00 2.69
C PHE A 247 1.41 -6.51 3.39
N SER A 248 2.47 -5.71 3.32
CA SER A 248 3.76 -5.99 3.94
C SER A 248 3.88 -5.33 5.32
N HIS A 249 4.07 -4.01 5.29
CA HIS A 249 4.26 -3.08 6.40
C HIS A 249 4.14 -1.63 5.86
N GLY A 250 3.77 -0.69 6.73
CA GLY A 250 3.58 0.74 6.43
C GLY A 250 4.80 1.56 6.76
#